data_AF-G1FLD5-F1
#
_entry.id   AF-G1FLD5-F1
#
_cell.length_a   1.000
_cell.length_b   1.000
_cell.length_c   1.000
_cell.angle_alpha   90.00
_cell.angle_beta   90.00
_cell.angle_gamma   90.00
#
_symmetry.space_group_name_H-M   'P 1'
#
loop_
_entity.id
_entity.type
_entity.pdbx_description
1 polymer ?
#
loop_
_entity_poly.entity_id
_entity_poly.type
_entity_poly.pdbx_seq_one_letter_code
_entity_poly.pdbx_strand_id
1 'polypeptide(L)' 'MPYLLLLFKVLILCIVAIATRGTLPRYRFDQFTQLNWKHFIFIWIGYLVFLTIFYLFFI' A
#
# COMPACT_ATOMS: atom_id res chain seq x y z
N MET A 1 -10.80 -5.18 24.84
CA MET A 1 -9.35 -4.84 24.95
C MET A 1 -8.80 -4.44 23.56
N PRO A 2 -9.23 -3.29 23.00
CA PRO A 2 -8.87 -2.88 21.63
C PRO A 2 -7.36 -2.66 21.44
N TYR A 3 -6.65 -2.30 22.50
CA TYR A 3 -5.19 -2.09 22.48
C TYR A 3 -4.39 -3.36 22.16
N LEU A 4 -4.83 -4.54 22.60
CA LEU A 4 -4.16 -5.81 22.30
C LEU A 4 -4.26 -6.18 20.81
N LEU A 5 -5.41 -5.91 20.19
CA LEU A 5 -5.60 -6.13 18.76
C LEU A 5 -4.75 -5.17 17.92
N LEU A 6 -4.61 -3.93 18.36
CA LEU A 6 -3.73 -2.95 17.72
C LEU A 6 -2.27 -3.39 17.81
N LEU A 7 -1.80 -3.79 19.00
CA LEU A 7 -0.44 -4.30 19.20
C LEU A 7 -0.14 -5.48 18.28
N PHE A 8 -1.07 -6.42 18.14
CA PHE A 8 -0.90 -7.57 17.26
C PHE A 8 -0.78 -7.16 15.78
N LYS A 9 -1.62 -6.23 15.31
CA LYS A 9 -1.52 -5.68 13.94
C LYS A 9 -0.18 -5.00 13.68
N VAL A 10 0.31 -4.22 14.64
CA VAL A 10 1.62 -3.55 14.55
C VAL A 10 2.75 -4.58 14.50
N LEU A 11 2.69 -5.62 15.33
CA LEU A 11 3.71 -6.67 15.37
C LEU A 11 3.80 -7.41 14.02
N ILE A 12 2.66 -7.74 13.40
CA ILE A 12 2.62 -8.31 12.04
C ILE A 12 3.28 -7.36 11.03
N LEU A 13 2.93 -6.08 11.06
CA LEU A 13 3.52 -5.06 10.17
C LEU A 13 5.04 -4.97 10.33
N CYS A 14 5.55 -5.03 11.57
CA CYS A 14 6.99 -5.05 11.84
C CYS A 14 7.68 -6.29 11.26
N ILE A 15 7.10 -7.49 11.42
CA ILE A 15 7.64 -8.72 10.84
C ILE A 15 7.72 -8.61 9.31
N VAL A 16 6.64 -8.13 8.67
CA VAL A 16 6.61 -7.92 7.22
C VAL A 16 7.64 -6.88 6.78
N ALA A 17 7.83 -5.80 7.53
CA ALA A 17 8.84 -4.78 7.21
C ALA A 17 10.28 -5.33 7.31
N ILE A 18 10.56 -6.18 8.29
CA ILE A 18 11.87 -6.84 8.43
C ILE A 18 12.09 -7.83 7.27
N ALA A 19 11.08 -8.64 6.95
CA ALA A 19 11.14 -9.60 5.85
C ALA A 19 11.37 -8.88 4.50
N THR A 20 10.58 -7.85 4.21
CA THR A 20 10.70 -7.08 2.96
C THR A 20 12.05 -6.40 2.82
N ARG A 21 12.66 -5.92 3.91
CA ARG A 21 14.03 -5.39 3.90
C ARG A 21 15.07 -6.44 3.50
N GLY A 22 14.90 -7.69 3.93
CA GLY A 22 15.83 -8.78 3.63
C GLY A 22 15.65 -9.39 2.24
N THR A 23 14.44 -9.35 1.69
CA THR A 23 14.10 -10.00 0.41
C THR A 23 14.14 -9.08 -0.79
N LEU A 24 13.87 -7.78 -0.64
CA LEU A 24 13.78 -6.86 -1.77
C LEU A 24 15.17 -6.32 -2.16
N PRO A 25 15.48 -6.27 -3.47
CA PRO A 25 16.69 -5.62 -3.96
C PRO A 25 16.62 -4.11 -3.73
N ARG A 26 17.79 -3.47 -3.59
CA ARG A 26 17.89 -2.03 -3.39
C ARG A 26 17.50 -1.28 -4.66
N TYR A 27 16.44 -0.48 -4.58
CA TYR A 27 16.04 0.43 -5.66
C TYR A 27 16.84 1.74 -5.64
N ARG A 28 17.15 2.27 -6.83
CA ARG A 28 17.66 3.64 -7.00
C ARG A 28 16.53 4.65 -7.00
N PHE A 29 16.84 5.90 -6.71
CA PHE A 29 15.86 6.98 -6.66
C PHE A 29 15.09 7.14 -7.99
N ASP A 30 15.79 7.04 -9.12
CA ASP A 30 15.16 7.14 -10.45
C ASP A 30 14.18 6.01 -10.71
N GLN A 31 14.54 4.78 -10.31
CA GLN A 31 13.69 3.61 -10.47
C GLN A 31 12.45 3.70 -9.57
N PHE A 32 12.61 4.21 -8.34
CA PHE A 32 11.49 4.44 -7.44
C PHE A 32 10.54 5.49 -7.98
N THR A 33 11.07 6.60 -8.50
CA THR A 33 10.28 7.67 -9.13
C THR A 33 9.54 7.13 -10.35
N GLN A 34 10.22 6.39 -11.22
CA GLN A 34 9.60 5.77 -12.39
C GLN A 34 8.46 4.81 -12.01
N LEU A 35 8.66 3.97 -10.98
CA LEU A 35 7.63 3.03 -10.51
C LEU A 35 6.39 3.76 -9.98
N ASN A 36 6.59 4.79 -9.15
CA ASN A 36 5.51 5.59 -8.59
C ASN A 36 4.71 6.32 -9.68
N TRP A 37 5.41 7.05 -10.54
CA TRP A 37 4.76 7.89 -11.54
C TRP A 37 4.12 7.10 -12.69
N LYS A 38 4.68 5.95 -13.07
CA LYS A 38 4.15 5.17 -14.21
C LYS A 38 3.14 4.10 -13.82
N HIS A 39 3.17 3.60 -12.59
CA HIS A 39 2.30 2.47 -12.19
C HIS A 39 1.40 2.84 -11.03
N PHE A 40 1.97 3.21 -9.88
CA PHE A 40 1.18 3.43 -8.67
C PHE A 40 0.15 4.54 -8.86
N ILE A 41 0.51 5.69 -9.44
CA ILE A 41 -0.44 6.81 -9.64
C ILE A 41 -1.67 6.37 -10.44
N PHE A 42 -1.50 5.64 -11.54
CA PHE A 42 -2.62 5.20 -12.36
C PHE A 42 -3.49 4.16 -11.66
N ILE A 43 -2.88 3.25 -10.90
CA ILE A 43 -3.63 2.27 -10.08
C ILE A 43 -4.48 3.00 -9.02
N TRP A 44 -3.89 3.98 -8.33
CA TRP A 44 -4.59 4.77 -7.31
C TRP A 44 -5.75 5.58 -7.89
N ILE A 45 -5.53 6.25 -9.03
CA ILE A 45 -6.59 7.01 -9.72
C ILE A 45 -7.69 6.07 -10.19
N GLY A 46 -7.35 4.95 -10.81
CA GLY A 46 -8.34 3.95 -11.24
C GLY A 46 -9.17 3.40 -10.09
N TYR A 47 -8.54 3.12 -8.95
CA TYR A 47 -9.23 2.68 -7.74
C TYR A 47 -10.17 3.76 -7.19
N LEU A 48 -9.75 5.03 -7.16
CA LEU A 48 -10.60 6.14 -6.73
C LEU A 48 -11.84 6.29 -7.62
N VAL A 49 -11.66 6.25 -8.94
CA VAL A 49 -12.78 6.32 -9.90
C VAL A 49 -13.72 5.14 -9.74
N PHE A 50 -13.19 3.93 -9.58
CA PHE A 50 -14.01 2.75 -9.31
C PHE A 50 -14.84 2.91 -8.04
N LEU A 51 -14.23 3.40 -6.97
CA LEU A 51 -14.90 3.55 -5.67
C LEU A 51 -15.98 4.64 -5.70
N THR A 52 -15.74 5.75 -6.40
CA THR A 52 -16.77 6.80 -6.57
C THR A 52 -17.95 6.31 -7.40
N ILE A 53 -17.71 5.58 -8.49
CA ILE A 53 -18.78 4.98 -9.31
C ILE A 53 -19.57 3.97 -8.48
N PHE A 54 -18.89 3.08 -7.76
CA PHE A 54 -19.52 2.09 -6.91
C PHE A 54 -20.40 2.76 -5.86
N TYR A 55 -19.89 3.78 -5.16
CA TYR A 55 -20.66 4.50 -4.16
C TYR A 55 -21.89 5.21 -4.75
N LEU A 56 -21.76 5.82 -5.93
CA LEU A 56 -22.89 6.44 -6.65
C LEU A 56 -23.93 5.43 -7.14
N PHE A 57 -23.55 4.17 -7.38
CA PHE A 57 -24.48 3.12 -7.78
C PHE A 57 -25.35 2.62 -6.61
N PHE A 58 -24.81 2.63 -5.38
CA PHE A 58 -25.52 2.18 -4.17
C PHE A 58 -26.26 3.29 -3.42
N ILE A 59 -26.00 4.55 -3.78
CA ILE A 59 -26.82 5.72 -3.39
C ILE A 59 -28.06 5.78 -4.28
#